data_AF-A0A7J0G4N4-F1
#
_entry.id   AF-A0A7J0G4N4-F1
#
_cell.length_a   1.000
_cell.length_b   1.000
_cell.length_c   1.000
_cell.angle_alpha   90.00
_cell.angle_beta   90.00
_cell.angle_gamma   90.00
#
_symmetry.space_group_name_H-M   'P 1'
#
loop_
_entity.id
_entity.type
_entity.pdbx_description
1 polymer ?
#
loop_
_entity_poly.entity_id
_entity_poly.type
_entity_poly.pdbx_seq_one_letter_code
_entity_poly.pdbx_strand_id
1 'polypeptide(L)'
;MVQPLTSFVRTVLLFIILHRSTLAMANVNIQCAKPASIYVPRGRYLLGKTKFDGQNCKNKAITIRIDGTLVGPTDYRVLGNAGNWIIFRRVSGLSIYGGTLDGRGKGLWDCKASGKSCPIGATEAGVQNVTVKTVTFTGTQNGVRIKTWAKPSNGFVRGVLFQHATMINVQNPIIIEQNYCPDNTNCPNQVSGVKISDVMYQDIHGSSATQVAVKFYCSKKYPCNKITLKDVNLTYKNQPALSTCANARGSASGLVKPSSCL
;
A
#
# COMPACT_ATOMS: atom_id res chain seq x y z
N MET A 1 27.32 39.03 22.04
CA MET A 1 28.67 38.46 21.83
C MET A 1 28.66 37.03 22.35
N VAL A 2 28.43 36.02 21.49
CA VAL A 2 28.78 34.60 21.73
C VAL A 2 28.99 33.93 20.37
N GLN A 3 30.16 33.32 20.21
CA GLN A 3 30.64 32.52 19.07
C GLN A 3 30.35 31.01 19.32
N PRO A 4 30.62 30.09 18.37
CA PRO A 4 29.71 29.00 18.00
C PRO A 4 30.05 27.62 18.60
N LEU A 5 29.11 26.70 18.50
CA LEU A 5 29.36 25.25 18.54
C LEU A 5 29.22 24.66 17.14
N THR A 6 30.37 24.28 16.57
CA THR A 6 30.53 23.52 15.34
C THR A 6 30.24 22.03 15.56
N SER A 7 29.65 21.41 14.54
CA SER A 7 29.73 19.97 14.20
C SER A 7 29.07 18.94 15.14
N PHE A 8 27.83 18.53 14.82
CA PHE A 8 27.49 17.13 14.54
C PHE A 8 26.02 17.01 14.04
N VAL A 9 25.85 16.32 12.92
CA VAL A 9 24.58 15.81 12.34
C VAL A 9 23.51 16.86 11.93
N ARG A 10 23.79 17.54 10.82
CA ARG A 10 22.71 17.85 9.86
C ARG A 10 22.26 16.54 9.21
N THR A 11 20.94 16.43 9.01
CA THR A 11 20.19 15.35 8.33
C THR A 11 19.50 14.37 9.29
N VAL A 12 18.15 14.38 9.21
CA VAL A 12 17.13 13.40 9.67
C VAL A 12 16.18 13.92 10.78
N LEU A 13 14.91 14.16 10.40
CA LEU A 13 13.69 14.54 11.17
C LEU A 13 13.68 15.90 11.89
N LEU A 14 12.58 16.63 12.09
CA LEU A 14 11.18 16.64 11.66
C LEU A 14 10.59 17.84 12.41
N PHE A 15 10.06 18.86 11.75
CA PHE A 15 9.01 19.69 12.35
C PHE A 15 7.72 19.34 11.63
N ILE A 16 7.03 18.32 12.15
CA ILE A 16 5.58 18.27 12.09
C ILE A 16 5.11 19.01 13.35
N ILE A 17 4.18 19.94 13.12
CA ILE A 17 3.44 20.82 14.05
C ILE A 17 4.08 22.20 14.30
N LEU A 18 3.20 23.23 14.29
CA LEU A 18 3.31 24.68 14.53
C LEU A 18 3.20 25.48 13.21
N HIS A 19 2.13 26.17 12.83
CA HIS A 19 0.90 26.66 13.48
C HIS A 19 -0.17 26.86 12.36
N ARG A 20 -1.46 26.74 12.71
CA ARG A 20 -2.69 27.10 11.96
C ARG A 20 -2.58 27.34 10.43
N SER A 21 -3.44 26.62 9.69
CA SER A 21 -3.81 26.77 8.27
C SER A 21 -3.07 25.82 7.31
N THR A 22 -3.78 24.79 6.82
CA THR A 22 -3.48 24.03 5.59
C THR A 22 -2.00 23.79 5.26
N LEU A 23 -1.41 22.74 5.84
CA LEU A 23 -0.07 22.27 5.43
C LEU A 23 -0.21 21.22 4.32
N ALA A 24 0.16 21.60 3.10
CA ALA A 24 0.43 20.67 2.02
C ALA A 24 1.84 20.09 2.24
N MET A 25 1.97 18.77 2.45
CA MET A 25 3.28 18.12 2.33
C MET A 25 3.69 18.15 0.86
N ALA A 26 4.43 19.19 0.46
CA ALA A 26 4.95 19.30 -0.89
C ALA A 26 6.26 18.51 -1.03
N ASN A 27 6.45 17.88 -2.20
CA ASN A 27 7.67 17.26 -2.73
C ASN A 27 8.87 17.15 -1.76
N VAL A 28 9.08 15.98 -1.18
CA VAL A 28 10.19 15.64 -0.30
C VAL A 28 11.32 15.02 -1.14
N ASN A 29 12.43 15.75 -1.28
CA ASN A 29 13.67 15.19 -1.79
C ASN A 29 14.40 14.46 -0.66
N ILE A 30 14.59 13.16 -0.79
CA ILE A 30 15.29 12.35 0.22
C ILE A 30 16.77 12.36 -0.11
N GLN A 31 17.55 13.10 0.68
CA GLN A 31 19.01 12.99 0.71
C GLN A 31 19.39 12.14 1.93
N CYS A 32 19.90 10.93 1.69
CA CYS A 32 20.20 10.00 2.77
C CYS A 32 21.61 9.40 2.62
N ALA A 33 22.56 9.94 3.37
CA ALA A 33 23.85 9.29 3.62
C ALA A 33 23.72 8.28 4.78
N LYS A 34 22.82 8.55 5.72
CA LYS A 34 22.47 7.73 6.90
C LYS A 34 21.03 7.23 6.79
N PRO A 35 20.59 6.26 7.62
CA PRO A 35 19.19 5.85 7.69
C PRO A 35 18.28 7.06 7.87
N ALA A 36 17.22 7.16 7.08
CA ALA A 36 16.30 8.29 7.09
C ALA A 36 14.95 7.83 7.62
N SER A 37 14.37 8.57 8.57
CA SER A 37 13.04 8.27 9.09
C SER A 37 12.07 9.42 8.75
N ILE A 38 10.78 9.12 8.68
CA ILE A 38 9.68 10.09 8.64
C ILE A 38 8.71 9.63 9.71
N TYR A 39 8.31 10.51 10.60
CA TYR A 39 7.37 10.18 11.67
C TYR A 39 6.10 11.00 11.52
N VAL A 40 4.94 10.35 11.54
CA VAL A 40 3.62 10.98 11.57
C VAL A 40 3.02 10.67 12.94
N PRO A 41 2.87 11.67 13.83
CA PRO A 41 2.34 11.46 15.17
C PRO A 41 0.86 11.05 15.15
N ARG A 42 0.33 10.67 16.32
CA ARG A 42 -1.12 10.41 16.48
C ARG A 42 -1.92 11.67 16.16
N GLY A 43 -2.95 11.52 15.33
CA GLY A 43 -3.80 12.62 14.86
C GLY A 43 -4.33 12.34 13.45
N ARG A 44 -5.12 13.26 12.89
CA ARG A 44 -5.59 13.20 11.50
C ARG A 44 -5.01 14.38 10.72
N TYR A 45 -4.28 14.09 9.65
CA TYR A 45 -3.53 15.09 8.87
C TYR A 45 -3.99 15.06 7.42
N LEU A 46 -4.54 16.17 6.93
CA LEU A 46 -4.84 16.32 5.51
C LEU A 46 -3.53 16.32 4.72
N LEU A 47 -3.43 15.42 3.76
CA LEU A 47 -2.27 15.22 2.92
C LEU A 47 -2.63 15.56 1.49
N GLY A 48 -2.04 16.62 0.96
CA GLY A 48 -2.08 16.94 -0.47
C GLY A 48 -1.21 16.00 -1.29
N LYS A 49 -1.00 16.35 -2.56
CA LYS A 49 -0.06 15.64 -3.43
C LYS A 49 1.33 15.62 -2.79
N THR A 50 1.84 14.42 -2.50
CA THR A 50 3.15 14.25 -1.87
C THR A 50 4.02 13.33 -2.72
N LYS A 51 5.23 13.79 -3.06
CA LYS A 51 6.24 13.00 -3.77
C LYS A 51 7.46 12.83 -2.89
N PHE A 52 7.93 11.60 -2.75
CA PHE A 52 9.19 11.24 -2.14
C PHE A 52 10.16 10.85 -3.25
N ASP A 53 11.15 11.70 -3.54
CA ASP A 53 12.14 11.44 -4.60
C ASP A 53 13.49 11.02 -3.98
N GLY A 54 13.88 9.77 -4.24
CA GLY A 54 15.10 9.17 -3.72
C GLY A 54 16.32 9.28 -4.64
N GLN A 55 16.28 10.11 -5.70
CA GLN A 55 17.38 10.24 -6.68
C GLN A 55 18.78 10.38 -6.06
N ASN A 56 18.88 11.02 -4.90
CA ASN A 56 20.15 11.30 -4.21
C ASN A 56 20.30 10.53 -2.89
N CYS A 57 19.45 9.52 -2.66
CA CYS A 57 19.42 8.72 -1.45
C CYS A 57 20.30 7.48 -1.65
N LYS A 58 21.50 7.47 -1.04
CA LYS A 58 22.45 6.35 -1.15
C LYS A 58 22.19 5.26 -0.11
N ASN A 59 21.49 5.59 0.96
CA ASN A 59 21.14 4.68 2.04
C ASN A 59 19.80 3.97 1.77
N LYS A 60 19.74 2.66 2.06
CA LYS A 60 18.55 1.81 1.85
C LYS A 60 17.74 1.59 3.13
N ALA A 61 18.03 2.28 4.23
CA ALA A 61 17.27 2.21 5.47
C ALA A 61 16.38 3.45 5.58
N ILE A 62 15.30 3.48 4.81
CA ILE A 62 14.33 4.58 4.82
C ILE A 62 13.07 4.09 5.53
N THR A 63 12.68 4.76 6.60
CA THR A 63 11.55 4.37 7.45
C THR A 63 10.47 5.45 7.44
N ILE A 64 9.21 5.10 7.31
CA ILE A 64 8.08 6.00 7.56
C ILE A 64 7.25 5.37 8.66
N ARG A 65 7.27 5.94 9.86
CA ARG A 65 6.43 5.50 10.97
C ARG A 65 5.22 6.42 11.07
N ILE A 66 4.03 5.84 11.06
CA ILE A 66 2.77 6.54 11.11
C ILE A 66 2.00 6.03 12.33
N ASP A 67 1.81 6.88 13.32
CA ASP A 67 0.97 6.58 14.48
C ASP A 67 -0.44 7.21 14.33
N GLY A 68 -0.65 8.07 13.32
CA GLY A 68 -1.91 8.76 13.02
C GLY A 68 -2.60 8.32 11.72
N THR A 69 -3.45 9.21 11.19
CA THR A 69 -4.14 9.05 9.90
C THR A 69 -3.71 10.15 8.93
N LEU A 70 -3.19 9.77 7.78
CA LEU A 70 -3.02 10.66 6.63
C LEU A 70 -4.30 10.62 5.80
N VAL A 71 -4.90 11.78 5.56
CA VAL A 71 -6.22 11.93 4.96
C VAL A 71 -6.08 12.59 3.59
N GLY A 72 -6.56 11.97 2.53
CA GLY A 72 -6.53 12.52 1.18
C GLY A 72 -7.57 13.63 0.98
N PRO A 73 -7.44 14.44 -0.08
CA PRO A 73 -8.44 15.44 -0.40
C PRO A 73 -9.75 14.77 -0.83
N THR A 74 -10.88 15.35 -0.45
CA THR A 74 -12.21 14.98 -1.00
C THR A 74 -12.37 15.48 -2.43
N ASP A 75 -11.75 16.62 -2.75
CA ASP A 75 -11.69 17.17 -4.10
C ASP A 75 -10.40 16.74 -4.80
N TYR A 76 -10.54 15.80 -5.73
CA TYR A 76 -9.41 15.27 -6.51
C TYR A 76 -8.88 16.25 -7.56
N ARG A 77 -9.56 17.37 -7.83
CA ARG A 77 -9.02 18.46 -8.66
C ARG A 77 -7.82 19.12 -8.00
N VAL A 78 -7.75 19.08 -6.67
CA VAL A 78 -6.65 19.65 -5.87
C VAL A 78 -5.35 18.84 -6.05
N LEU A 79 -5.45 17.60 -6.53
CA LEU A 79 -4.27 16.83 -6.97
C LEU A 79 -3.79 17.26 -8.37
N GLY A 80 -4.57 18.06 -9.11
CA GLY A 80 -4.28 18.50 -10.48
C GLY A 80 -4.05 17.33 -11.44
N ASN A 81 -3.20 17.54 -12.45
CA ASN A 81 -2.76 16.49 -13.38
C ASN A 81 -1.70 15.54 -12.77
N ALA A 82 -1.55 15.50 -11.44
CA ALA A 82 -0.44 14.79 -10.79
C ALA A 82 -0.47 13.27 -10.95
N GLY A 83 -1.62 12.71 -11.33
CA GLY A 83 -1.80 11.27 -11.50
C GLY A 83 -1.66 10.44 -10.23
N ASN A 84 -1.30 11.00 -9.06
CA ASN A 84 -0.99 10.26 -7.82
C ASN A 84 -1.22 11.13 -6.56
N TRP A 85 -1.67 10.51 -5.46
CA TRP A 85 -1.81 11.15 -4.13
C TRP A 85 -0.50 11.14 -3.34
N ILE A 86 0.11 9.96 -3.17
CA ILE A 86 1.43 9.75 -2.58
C ILE A 86 2.27 8.96 -3.57
N ILE A 87 3.46 9.46 -3.93
CA ILE A 87 4.36 8.77 -4.86
C ILE A 87 5.76 8.64 -4.26
N PHE A 88 6.33 7.43 -4.36
CA PHE A 88 7.73 7.15 -4.08
C PHE A 88 8.45 6.94 -5.41
N ARG A 89 9.33 7.88 -5.78
CA ARG A 89 10.08 7.84 -7.04
C ARG A 89 11.55 7.59 -6.75
N ARG A 90 12.13 6.55 -7.36
CA ARG A 90 13.56 6.22 -7.24
C ARG A 90 13.99 6.03 -5.77
N VAL A 91 13.09 5.47 -4.96
CA VAL A 91 13.33 5.14 -3.56
C VAL A 91 13.59 3.64 -3.48
N SER A 92 14.67 3.23 -2.82
CA SER A 92 15.01 1.83 -2.56
C SER A 92 15.17 1.61 -1.06
N GLY A 93 14.62 0.51 -0.53
CA GLY A 93 14.71 0.20 0.90
C GLY A 93 13.78 1.02 1.80
N LEU A 94 12.62 1.39 1.28
CA LEU A 94 11.54 2.00 2.07
C LEU A 94 10.82 0.96 2.93
N SER A 95 10.64 1.26 4.20
CA SER A 95 9.80 0.53 5.15
C SER A 95 8.75 1.49 5.73
N ILE A 96 7.47 1.14 5.69
CA ILE A 96 6.38 1.98 6.21
C ILE A 96 5.72 1.24 7.35
N TYR A 97 5.72 1.81 8.55
CA TYR A 97 5.23 1.22 9.79
C TYR A 97 3.95 1.94 10.24
N GLY A 98 2.87 1.18 10.43
CA GLY A 98 1.66 1.64 11.10
C GLY A 98 0.79 2.66 10.34
N GLY A 99 -0.19 3.19 11.06
CA GLY A 99 -1.02 4.32 10.65
C GLY A 99 -2.16 3.98 9.71
N THR A 100 -2.94 5.01 9.36
CA THR A 100 -4.06 4.90 8.42
C THR A 100 -3.87 5.85 7.25
N LEU A 101 -3.99 5.35 6.02
CA LEU A 101 -4.05 6.17 4.82
C LEU A 101 -5.51 6.25 4.34
N ASP A 102 -6.22 7.30 4.74
CA ASP A 102 -7.62 7.57 4.36
C ASP A 102 -7.67 8.37 3.05
N GLY A 103 -7.66 7.71 1.90
CA GLY A 103 -7.63 8.39 0.60
C GLY A 103 -8.91 9.12 0.19
N ARG A 104 -10.02 9.01 0.94
CA ARG A 104 -11.30 9.70 0.65
C ARG A 104 -11.81 9.59 -0.80
N GLY A 105 -11.58 8.47 -1.47
CA GLY A 105 -11.91 8.27 -2.89
C GLY A 105 -13.40 8.21 -3.23
N LYS A 106 -14.30 8.04 -2.26
CA LYS A 106 -15.73 7.78 -2.50
C LYS A 106 -16.39 8.82 -3.41
N GLY A 107 -16.22 10.12 -3.13
CA GLY A 107 -16.87 11.17 -3.92
C GLY A 107 -16.45 11.19 -5.39
N LEU A 108 -15.19 10.84 -5.69
CA LEU A 108 -14.71 10.69 -7.06
C LEU A 108 -15.42 9.54 -7.79
N TRP A 109 -15.59 8.40 -7.11
CA TRP A 109 -16.25 7.24 -7.68
C TRP A 109 -17.75 7.42 -7.85
N ASP A 110 -18.41 8.04 -6.88
CA ASP A 110 -19.85 8.37 -6.96
C ASP A 110 -20.11 9.30 -8.16
N CYS A 111 -19.24 10.30 -8.40
CA CYS A 111 -19.30 11.14 -9.59
C CYS A 111 -19.10 10.33 -10.89
N LYS A 112 -18.04 9.50 -10.95
CA LYS A 112 -17.74 8.70 -12.15
C LYS A 112 -18.87 7.70 -12.46
N ALA A 113 -19.54 7.18 -11.44
CA ALA A 113 -20.71 6.32 -11.58
C ALA A 113 -21.94 7.08 -12.11
N SER A 114 -22.07 8.37 -11.80
CA SER A 114 -23.20 9.19 -12.27
C SER A 114 -23.07 9.67 -13.73
N GLY A 115 -22.00 9.31 -14.45
CA GLY A 115 -21.78 9.71 -15.85
C GLY A 115 -21.55 11.21 -16.08
N LYS A 116 -21.28 11.98 -15.02
CA LYS A 116 -21.05 13.43 -15.11
C LYS A 116 -19.60 13.75 -15.51
N SER A 117 -19.33 15.01 -15.80
CA SER A 117 -17.96 15.52 -15.89
C SER A 117 -17.32 15.49 -14.49
N CYS A 118 -16.36 14.60 -14.31
CA CYS A 118 -15.70 14.35 -13.03
C CYS A 118 -14.22 14.66 -13.13
N PRO A 119 -13.55 14.96 -12.00
CA PRO A 119 -12.10 15.07 -11.98
C PRO A 119 -11.48 13.78 -12.54
N ILE A 120 -10.42 13.91 -13.35
CA ILE A 120 -9.76 12.77 -14.00
C ILE A 120 -9.32 11.73 -12.94
N GLY A 121 -8.91 12.22 -11.77
CA GLY A 121 -8.34 11.40 -10.70
C GLY A 121 -6.93 10.94 -11.05
N ALA A 122 -6.38 10.04 -10.25
CA ALA A 122 -5.11 9.40 -10.55
C ALA A 122 -5.22 8.56 -11.83
N THR A 123 -4.31 8.74 -12.78
CA THR A 123 -4.21 7.91 -14.00
C THR A 123 -3.68 6.52 -13.61
N GLU A 124 -4.32 5.46 -14.09
CA GLU A 124 -3.87 4.07 -13.91
C GLU A 124 -2.62 3.77 -14.76
N ALA A 125 -1.50 4.42 -14.48
CA ALA A 125 -0.23 4.19 -15.20
C ALA A 125 0.41 2.82 -14.89
N GLY A 126 -0.16 2.08 -13.94
CA GLY A 126 0.38 0.84 -13.40
C GLY A 126 1.20 1.07 -12.13
N VAL A 127 1.30 0.03 -11.31
CA VAL A 127 2.07 -0.01 -10.07
C VAL A 127 3.24 -0.96 -10.28
N GLN A 128 4.46 -0.53 -9.97
CA GLN A 128 5.61 -1.42 -10.03
C GLN A 128 6.68 -1.13 -9.00
N ASN A 129 7.47 -2.17 -8.67
CA ASN A 129 8.64 -2.10 -7.79
C ASN A 129 8.29 -1.51 -6.42
N VAL A 130 7.24 -2.04 -5.79
CA VAL A 130 6.77 -1.62 -4.47
C VAL A 130 7.24 -2.64 -3.44
N THR A 131 7.89 -2.17 -2.37
CA THR A 131 8.22 -3.00 -1.21
C THR A 131 7.53 -2.46 0.02
N VAL A 132 6.80 -3.33 0.71
CA VAL A 132 6.20 -3.09 2.02
C VAL A 132 6.86 -4.08 2.97
N LYS A 133 7.65 -3.56 3.91
CA LYS A 133 8.52 -4.37 4.75
C LYS A 133 8.37 -4.03 6.23
N THR A 134 8.42 -5.04 7.10
CA THR A 134 8.41 -4.92 8.56
C THR A 134 7.15 -4.20 9.06
N VAL A 135 5.99 -4.81 8.81
CA VAL A 135 4.69 -4.19 9.11
C VAL A 135 3.89 -5.03 10.08
N THR A 136 3.16 -4.40 11.00
CA THR A 136 2.22 -5.09 11.89
C THR A 136 0.80 -4.59 11.63
N PHE A 137 -0.10 -5.53 11.37
CA PHE A 137 -1.53 -5.27 11.24
C PHE A 137 -2.27 -5.83 12.45
N THR A 138 -3.02 -5.00 13.18
CA THR A 138 -3.74 -5.41 14.40
C THR A 138 -5.22 -5.06 14.29
N GLY A 139 -6.10 -6.06 14.38
CA GLY A 139 -7.56 -5.88 14.37
C GLY A 139 -8.11 -5.27 13.08
N THR A 140 -7.32 -5.26 11.99
CA THR A 140 -7.71 -4.61 10.74
C THR A 140 -8.60 -5.51 9.90
N GLN A 141 -9.42 -4.91 9.04
CA GLN A 141 -10.22 -5.67 8.07
C GLN A 141 -9.33 -6.39 7.04
N ASN A 142 -8.18 -5.81 6.67
CA ASN A 142 -7.26 -6.38 5.70
C ASN A 142 -5.81 -6.19 6.17
N GLY A 143 -4.94 -7.12 5.80
CA GLY A 143 -3.50 -6.95 5.90
C GLY A 143 -2.96 -6.36 4.60
N VAL A 144 -2.22 -7.17 3.85
CA VAL A 144 -1.69 -6.79 2.54
C VAL A 144 -2.71 -7.10 1.45
N ARG A 145 -3.08 -6.08 0.66
CA ARG A 145 -4.20 -6.14 -0.28
C ARG A 145 -3.87 -5.50 -1.62
N ILE A 146 -4.08 -6.24 -2.71
CA ILE A 146 -4.12 -5.72 -4.08
C ILE A 146 -5.56 -5.81 -4.58
N LYS A 147 -6.11 -4.70 -5.08
CA LYS A 147 -7.50 -4.63 -5.57
C LYS A 147 -7.57 -3.95 -6.93
N THR A 148 -8.36 -4.49 -7.85
CA THR A 148 -8.62 -3.87 -9.16
C THR A 148 -10.11 -3.95 -9.49
N TRP A 149 -10.63 -2.95 -10.19
CA TRP A 149 -12.00 -2.97 -10.69
C TRP A 149 -12.16 -3.91 -11.88
N ALA A 150 -13.32 -4.54 -12.00
CA ALA A 150 -13.67 -5.44 -13.08
C ALA A 150 -13.99 -4.67 -14.39
N LYS A 151 -13.06 -3.84 -14.88
CA LYS A 151 -13.19 -3.05 -16.11
C LYS A 151 -12.00 -3.27 -17.05
N PRO A 152 -12.17 -3.06 -18.37
CA PRO A 152 -11.05 -3.01 -19.30
C PRO A 152 -10.04 -1.96 -18.85
N SER A 153 -8.76 -2.33 -18.82
CA SER A 153 -7.66 -1.46 -18.46
C SER A 153 -6.40 -2.01 -19.13
N ASN A 154 -5.45 -1.12 -19.42
CA ASN A 154 -4.09 -1.48 -19.83
C ASN A 154 -3.10 -1.37 -18.66
N GLY A 155 -3.60 -1.07 -17.45
CA GLY A 155 -2.79 -0.98 -16.23
C GLY A 155 -2.17 -2.31 -15.83
N PHE A 156 -1.18 -2.25 -14.95
CA PHE A 156 -0.48 -3.43 -14.44
C PHE A 156 -0.07 -3.27 -12.98
N VAL A 157 0.21 -4.38 -12.32
CA VAL A 157 0.88 -4.46 -11.02
C VAL A 157 2.03 -5.45 -11.15
N ARG A 158 3.29 -5.02 -10.93
CA ARG A 158 4.45 -5.93 -11.02
C ARG A 158 5.61 -5.62 -10.09
N GLY A 159 6.37 -6.64 -9.68
CA GLY A 159 7.52 -6.45 -8.80
C GLY A 159 7.09 -5.90 -7.44
N VAL A 160 6.07 -6.50 -6.84
CA VAL A 160 5.59 -6.12 -5.50
C VAL A 160 6.12 -7.10 -4.47
N LEU A 161 6.72 -6.60 -3.39
CA LEU A 161 7.22 -7.40 -2.28
C LEU A 161 6.55 -6.98 -0.97
N PHE A 162 5.84 -7.90 -0.34
CA PHE A 162 5.40 -7.80 1.05
C PHE A 162 6.32 -8.68 1.90
N GLN A 163 7.09 -8.10 2.83
CA GLN A 163 8.12 -8.82 3.59
C GLN A 163 8.05 -8.54 5.10
N HIS A 164 8.29 -9.55 5.95
CA HIS A 164 8.31 -9.39 7.42
C HIS A 164 7.01 -8.76 7.96
N ALA A 165 5.86 -9.36 7.66
CA ALA A 165 4.58 -8.83 8.10
C ALA A 165 4.00 -9.66 9.26
N THR A 166 3.64 -9.01 10.36
CA THR A 166 2.95 -9.63 11.49
C THR A 166 1.46 -9.32 11.45
N MET A 167 0.63 -10.35 11.49
CA MET A 167 -0.84 -10.27 11.52
C MET A 167 -1.33 -10.57 12.94
N ILE A 168 -2.16 -9.69 13.50
CA ILE A 168 -2.76 -9.89 14.83
C ILE A 168 -4.26 -9.70 14.69
N ASN A 169 -5.00 -10.80 14.65
CA ASN A 169 -6.47 -10.80 14.53
C ASN A 169 -6.96 -9.99 13.31
N VAL A 170 -6.37 -10.22 12.14
CA VAL A 170 -6.69 -9.50 10.89
C VAL A 170 -7.76 -10.26 10.11
N GLN A 171 -8.84 -9.62 9.66
CA GLN A 171 -9.94 -10.36 9.01
C GLN A 171 -9.55 -10.96 7.65
N ASN A 172 -8.79 -10.24 6.82
CA ASN A 172 -8.29 -10.71 5.52
C ASN A 172 -6.79 -10.43 5.40
N PRO A 173 -5.91 -11.27 5.98
CA PRO A 173 -4.47 -11.04 6.03
C PRO A 173 -3.79 -10.80 4.69
N ILE A 174 -4.01 -11.68 3.70
CA ILE A 174 -3.40 -11.60 2.37
C ILE A 174 -4.50 -11.71 1.31
N ILE A 175 -4.66 -10.69 0.47
CA ILE A 175 -5.71 -10.68 -0.56
C ILE A 175 -5.27 -10.06 -1.89
N ILE A 176 -5.61 -10.74 -2.98
CA ILE A 176 -5.68 -10.17 -4.33
C ILE A 176 -7.13 -10.34 -4.79
N GLU A 177 -7.79 -9.23 -5.13
CA GLU A 177 -9.18 -9.22 -5.61
C GLU A 177 -9.28 -8.39 -6.89
N GLN A 178 -9.41 -9.08 -8.03
CA GLN A 178 -9.53 -8.42 -9.33
C GLN A 178 -10.96 -8.08 -9.75
N ASN A 179 -11.95 -8.44 -8.94
CA ASN A 179 -13.36 -8.10 -9.14
C ASN A 179 -13.86 -7.13 -8.06
N TYR A 180 -13.01 -6.21 -7.62
CA TYR A 180 -13.37 -5.31 -6.53
C TYR A 180 -14.58 -4.45 -6.95
N CYS A 181 -15.67 -4.62 -6.20
CA CYS A 181 -16.88 -3.82 -6.31
C CYS A 181 -17.24 -3.27 -4.93
N PRO A 182 -16.95 -1.99 -4.64
CA PRO A 182 -17.38 -1.39 -3.38
C PRO A 182 -18.92 -1.36 -3.32
N ASP A 183 -19.47 -1.69 -2.15
CA ASP A 183 -20.89 -1.58 -1.79
C ASP A 183 -21.85 -2.49 -2.59
N ASN A 184 -21.33 -3.37 -3.44
CA ASN A 184 -22.10 -4.24 -4.35
C ASN A 184 -23.13 -3.50 -5.23
N THR A 185 -22.95 -2.19 -5.41
CA THR A 185 -23.80 -1.35 -6.24
C THR A 185 -23.09 -1.00 -7.55
N ASN A 186 -23.79 -1.10 -8.69
CA ASN A 186 -23.26 -0.78 -10.02
C ASN A 186 -21.95 -1.51 -10.34
N CYS A 187 -21.82 -2.77 -9.91
CA CYS A 187 -20.65 -3.58 -10.20
C CYS A 187 -20.51 -3.77 -11.71
N PRO A 188 -19.30 -3.60 -12.25
CA PRO A 188 -19.10 -3.86 -13.67
C PRO A 188 -19.18 -5.36 -13.93
N ASN A 189 -20.00 -5.77 -14.90
CA ASN A 189 -20.12 -7.17 -15.35
C ASN A 189 -18.97 -7.60 -16.28
N GLN A 190 -17.89 -6.82 -16.29
CA GLN A 190 -16.74 -7.06 -17.15
C GLN A 190 -15.61 -7.71 -16.35
N VAL A 191 -14.54 -8.06 -17.04
CA VAL A 191 -13.37 -8.68 -16.44
C VAL A 191 -12.28 -7.63 -16.30
N SER A 192 -11.61 -7.57 -15.13
CA SER A 192 -10.50 -6.64 -14.94
C SER A 192 -9.40 -6.84 -15.99
N GLY A 193 -9.03 -5.77 -16.67
CA GLY A 193 -7.92 -5.72 -17.63
C GLY A 193 -6.54 -5.52 -17.00
N VAL A 194 -6.48 -5.24 -15.69
CA VAL A 194 -5.21 -4.99 -15.00
C VAL A 194 -4.40 -6.29 -14.92
N LYS A 195 -3.16 -6.28 -15.42
CA LYS A 195 -2.28 -7.45 -15.37
C LYS A 195 -1.49 -7.47 -14.06
N ILE A 196 -1.64 -8.51 -13.24
CA ILE A 196 -0.91 -8.66 -11.97
C ILE A 196 0.12 -9.77 -12.13
N SER A 197 1.38 -9.45 -11.91
CA SER A 197 2.48 -10.40 -12.04
C SER A 197 3.57 -10.15 -11.00
N ASP A 198 4.40 -11.14 -10.68
CA ASP A 198 5.62 -10.93 -9.88
C ASP A 198 5.32 -10.24 -8.53
N VAL A 199 4.49 -10.90 -7.72
CA VAL A 199 4.13 -10.46 -6.36
C VAL A 199 4.63 -11.49 -5.37
N MET A 200 5.52 -11.06 -4.47
CA MET A 200 6.12 -11.90 -3.45
C MET A 200 5.56 -11.53 -2.07
N TYR A 201 5.07 -12.54 -1.37
CA TYR A 201 4.72 -12.50 0.06
C TYR A 201 5.75 -13.34 0.80
N GLN A 202 6.61 -12.69 1.58
CA GLN A 202 7.74 -13.34 2.25
C GLN A 202 7.73 -13.07 3.76
N ASP A 203 7.93 -14.10 4.58
CA ASP A 203 8.00 -13.95 6.04
C ASP A 203 6.77 -13.19 6.58
N ILE A 204 5.59 -13.76 6.35
CA ILE A 204 4.33 -13.19 6.83
C ILE A 204 3.73 -14.15 7.83
N HIS A 205 3.56 -13.72 9.08
CA HIS A 205 3.18 -14.61 10.17
C HIS A 205 2.14 -13.98 11.11
N GLY A 206 1.43 -14.82 11.88
CA GLY A 206 0.52 -14.37 12.94
C GLY A 206 -0.90 -14.94 12.82
N SER A 207 -1.92 -14.17 13.22
CA SER A 207 -3.31 -14.64 13.33
C SER A 207 -4.31 -13.88 12.45
N SER A 208 -5.21 -14.65 11.85
CA SER A 208 -6.39 -14.22 11.12
C SER A 208 -7.61 -14.20 12.04
N ALA A 209 -8.48 -13.21 11.87
CA ALA A 209 -9.79 -13.17 12.54
C ALA A 209 -10.85 -14.01 11.80
N THR A 210 -10.57 -14.45 10.56
CA THR A 210 -11.45 -15.33 9.79
C THR A 210 -10.71 -16.59 9.34
N GLN A 211 -11.46 -17.64 8.99
CA GLN A 211 -10.88 -18.93 8.63
C GLN A 211 -10.03 -18.87 7.36
N VAL A 212 -10.40 -18.04 6.37
CA VAL A 212 -9.66 -17.92 5.11
C VAL A 212 -8.71 -16.73 5.18
N ALA A 213 -7.42 -17.00 5.35
CA ALA A 213 -6.39 -15.99 5.56
C ALA A 213 -5.71 -15.51 4.26
N VAL A 214 -5.65 -16.37 3.25
CA VAL A 214 -5.06 -16.08 1.93
C VAL A 214 -6.13 -16.21 0.86
N LYS A 215 -6.39 -15.13 0.13
CA LYS A 215 -7.43 -15.07 -0.92
C LYS A 215 -6.85 -14.50 -2.22
N PHE A 216 -6.72 -15.31 -3.26
CA PHE A 216 -6.29 -14.84 -4.57
C PHE A 216 -7.38 -15.05 -5.61
N TYR A 217 -8.22 -14.03 -5.81
CA TYR A 217 -9.28 -14.03 -6.80
C TYR A 217 -8.90 -13.13 -7.97
N CYS A 218 -8.32 -13.76 -8.97
CA CYS A 218 -7.80 -13.11 -10.16
C CYS A 218 -8.74 -13.27 -11.36
N SER A 219 -8.53 -12.40 -12.33
CA SER A 219 -9.26 -12.28 -13.58
C SER A 219 -9.11 -13.56 -14.41
N LYS A 220 -10.23 -14.11 -14.90
CA LYS A 220 -10.20 -15.27 -15.81
C LYS A 220 -9.51 -14.95 -17.14
N LYS A 221 -9.63 -13.69 -17.61
CA LYS A 221 -9.03 -13.23 -18.87
C LYS A 221 -7.55 -12.85 -18.71
N TYR A 222 -7.19 -12.30 -17.55
CA TYR A 222 -5.81 -11.93 -17.22
C TYR A 222 -5.41 -12.52 -15.86
N PRO A 223 -5.18 -13.84 -15.78
CA PRO A 223 -4.80 -14.52 -14.55
C PRO A 223 -3.57 -13.88 -13.90
N CYS A 224 -3.52 -13.91 -12.57
CA CYS A 224 -2.31 -13.51 -11.86
C CYS A 224 -1.21 -14.55 -12.07
N ASN A 225 0.01 -14.12 -12.37
CA ASN A 225 1.14 -15.03 -12.61
C ASN A 225 2.36 -14.67 -11.76
N LYS A 226 3.23 -15.66 -11.47
CA LYS A 226 4.44 -15.46 -10.65
C LYS A 226 4.10 -14.84 -9.28
N ILE A 227 3.05 -15.36 -8.64
CA ILE A 227 2.79 -15.07 -7.24
C ILE A 227 3.66 -16.00 -6.40
N THR A 228 4.41 -15.47 -5.43
CA THR A 228 5.29 -16.28 -4.59
C THR A 228 4.88 -16.15 -3.13
N LEU A 229 4.62 -17.29 -2.50
CA LEU A 229 4.50 -17.41 -1.05
C LEU A 229 5.81 -18.00 -0.51
N LYS A 230 6.46 -17.32 0.42
CA LYS A 230 7.68 -17.83 1.06
C LYS A 230 7.61 -17.58 2.56
N ASP A 231 7.75 -18.62 3.37
CA ASP A 231 7.76 -18.50 4.83
C ASP A 231 6.49 -17.76 5.36
N VAL A 232 5.31 -18.19 4.91
CA VAL A 232 4.02 -17.64 5.34
C VAL A 232 3.40 -18.55 6.39
N ASN A 233 3.11 -18.05 7.59
CA ASN A 233 2.57 -18.81 8.71
C ASN A 233 1.40 -18.09 9.41
N LEU A 234 0.18 -18.32 8.94
CA LEU A 234 -1.05 -17.68 9.41
C LEU A 234 -2.00 -18.70 10.05
N THR A 235 -2.46 -18.38 11.26
CA THR A 235 -3.38 -19.23 12.02
C THR A 235 -4.76 -18.60 12.16
N TYR A 236 -5.78 -19.42 12.34
CA TYR A 236 -7.11 -19.04 12.77
C TYR A 236 -7.51 -19.94 13.94
N LYS A 237 -7.88 -19.34 15.08
CA LYS A 237 -8.18 -20.09 16.33
C LYS A 237 -7.09 -21.11 16.70
N ASN A 238 -5.82 -20.69 16.62
CA ASN A 238 -4.63 -21.52 16.91
C ASN A 238 -4.42 -22.74 16.00
N GLN A 239 -5.20 -22.86 14.92
CA GLN A 239 -5.01 -23.86 13.87
C GLN A 239 -4.50 -23.18 12.61
N PRO A 240 -3.85 -23.90 11.67
CA PRO A 240 -3.58 -23.34 10.35
C PRO A 240 -4.86 -22.76 9.74
N ALA A 241 -4.79 -21.55 9.19
CA ALA A 241 -5.91 -20.95 8.48
C ALA A 241 -6.17 -21.70 7.15
N LEU A 242 -6.98 -21.14 6.25
CA LEU A 242 -7.21 -21.65 4.91
C LEU A 242 -6.74 -20.66 3.82
N SER A 243 -6.43 -21.20 2.65
CA SER A 243 -6.15 -20.46 1.42
C SER A 243 -7.21 -20.77 0.36
N THR A 244 -7.62 -19.76 -0.41
CA THR A 244 -8.48 -19.96 -1.58
C THR A 244 -7.97 -19.16 -2.77
N CYS A 245 -7.96 -19.79 -3.95
CA CYS A 245 -7.44 -19.21 -5.18
C CYS A 245 -8.40 -19.44 -6.35
N ALA A 246 -8.48 -18.46 -7.26
CA ALA A 246 -9.09 -18.60 -8.58
C ALA A 246 -8.26 -17.80 -9.59
N ASN A 247 -7.84 -18.46 -10.68
CA ASN A 247 -7.02 -17.87 -11.75
C ASN A 247 -5.71 -17.23 -11.26
N ALA A 248 -5.10 -17.76 -10.20
CA ALA A 248 -3.78 -17.36 -9.72
C ALA A 248 -2.80 -18.51 -9.92
N ARG A 249 -1.58 -18.20 -10.37
CA ARG A 249 -0.51 -19.17 -10.58
C ARG A 249 0.78 -18.68 -9.95
N GLY A 250 1.50 -19.60 -9.33
CA GLY A 250 2.66 -19.21 -8.55
C GLY A 250 3.49 -20.36 -8.01
N SER A 251 4.21 -20.07 -6.94
CA SER A 251 5.03 -21.05 -6.22
C SER A 251 4.99 -20.78 -4.72
N ALA A 252 5.06 -21.84 -3.93
CA ALA A 252 5.22 -21.78 -2.49
C ALA A 252 6.55 -22.43 -2.09
N SER A 253 7.27 -21.85 -1.13
CA SER A 253 8.55 -22.39 -0.64
C SER A 253 8.77 -22.07 0.85
N GLY A 254 9.58 -22.87 1.53
CA GLY A 254 9.78 -22.72 2.99
C GLY A 254 8.54 -23.13 3.79
N LEU A 255 8.36 -22.54 4.97
CA LEU A 255 7.18 -22.83 5.81
C LEU A 255 5.96 -22.11 5.24
N VAL A 256 5.00 -22.83 4.66
CA VAL A 256 3.75 -22.23 4.13
C VAL A 256 2.53 -22.89 4.79
N LYS A 257 1.98 -22.20 5.79
CA LYS A 257 0.72 -22.48 6.49
C LYS A 257 -0.12 -21.20 6.46
N PRO A 258 -1.35 -21.17 5.96
CA PRO A 258 -2.10 -22.27 5.34
C PRO A 258 -1.43 -22.90 4.13
N SER A 259 -1.81 -24.14 3.79
CA SER A 259 -1.36 -24.79 2.54
C SER A 259 -1.61 -23.87 1.33
N SER A 260 -0.66 -23.83 0.41
CA SER A 260 -0.76 -23.01 -0.80
C SER A 260 -1.93 -23.46 -1.68
N CYS A 261 -2.61 -22.50 -2.31
CA CYS A 261 -3.58 -22.74 -3.38
C CYS A 261 -3.09 -22.28 -4.76
N LEU A 262 -1.81 -21.86 -4.86
CA LEU A 262 -1.12 -21.45 -6.09
C LEU A 262 -0.58 -22.61 -6.91
#